data_AF-A0A285PD20-F1
#
_entry.id   AF-A0A285PD20-F1
#
_cell.length_a   1.000
_cell.length_b   1.000
_cell.length_c   1.000
_cell.angle_alpha   90.00
_cell.angle_beta   90.00
_cell.angle_gamma   90.00
#
_symmetry.space_group_name_H-M   'P 1'
#
loop_
_entity.id
_entity.type
_entity.pdbx_description
1 polymer ?
#
loop_
_entity_poly.entity_id
_entity_poly.type
_entity_poly.pdbx_seq_one_letter_code
_entity_poly.pdbx_strand_id
1 'polypeptide(L)' 'METFEIEADETGTIELVCERTDAEAAQPRVRAFVGGGEFGVLVDDLAPGERVSLFVEDGAIEKEG' A
#
# COMPACT_ATOMS: atom_id res chain seq x y z
N MET A 1 -7.84 16.67 -0.06
CA MET A 1 -6.86 15.58 0.03
C MET A 1 -6.83 15.19 1.48
N GLU A 2 -7.35 14.02 1.82
CA GLU A 2 -7.27 13.49 3.18
C GLU A 2 -5.93 12.77 3.33
N THR A 3 -5.30 12.93 4.49
CA THR A 3 -4.07 12.22 4.84
C THR A 3 -4.40 11.27 5.97
N PHE A 4 -3.86 10.06 5.90
CA PHE A 4 -3.87 9.10 7.00
C PHE A 4 -2.43 8.81 7.39
N GLU A 5 -2.19 8.66 8.68
CA GLU A 5 -0.88 8.30 9.24
C GLU A 5 -0.91 6.81 9.56
N ILE A 6 0.22 6.12 9.33
CA ILE A 6 0.40 4.70 9.61
C ILE A 6 1.66 4.56 10.46
N GLU A 7 1.58 3.79 11.54
CA GLU A 7 2.74 3.45 12.35
C GLU A 7 3.44 2.22 11.77
N ALA A 8 4.76 2.20 11.82
CA ALA A 8 5.50 0.98 11.50
C ALA A 8 5.24 -0.06 12.60
N ASP A 9 5.21 -1.34 12.22
CA ASP A 9 5.12 -2.44 13.16
C ASP A 9 6.32 -2.51 14.12
N GLU A 10 6.29 -3.46 15.04
CA GLU A 10 7.36 -3.66 16.03
C GLU A 10 8.75 -3.96 15.42
N THR A 11 8.79 -4.37 14.15
CA THR A 11 10.03 -4.61 13.41
C THR A 11 10.52 -3.37 12.65
N GLY A 12 9.75 -2.29 12.67
CA GLY A 12 10.01 -1.09 11.88
C GLY A 12 9.58 -1.21 10.42
N THR A 13 8.59 -2.06 10.14
CA THR A 13 8.08 -2.33 8.78
C THR A 13 6.67 -1.75 8.62
N ILE A 14 6.38 -1.20 7.44
CA ILE A 14 5.01 -0.88 7.02
C ILE A 14 4.66 -1.84 5.89
N GLU A 15 3.64 -2.67 6.09
CA GLU A 15 3.11 -3.56 5.06
C GLU A 15 1.93 -2.90 4.33
N LEU A 16 2.02 -2.83 3.01
CA LEU A 16 0.97 -2.32 2.14
C LEU A 16 0.48 -3.46 1.26
N VAL A 17 -0.74 -3.94 1.53
CA VAL A 17 -1.35 -5.03 0.77
C VAL A 17 -2.38 -4.46 -0.18
N CYS A 18 -2.24 -4.78 -1.46
CA CYS A 18 -3.15 -4.35 -2.51
C CYS A 18 -3.91 -5.54 -3.07
N GLU A 19 -5.24 -5.53 -2.97
CA GLU A 19 -6.08 -6.54 -3.63
C GLU A 19 -6.64 -5.99 -4.95
N ARG A 20 -6.55 -6.81 -5.99
CA ARG A 20 -7.05 -6.50 -7.33
C ARG A 20 -8.35 -7.25 -7.57
N THR A 21 -9.29 -6.60 -8.24
CA THR A 21 -10.58 -7.23 -8.55
C THR A 21 -10.53 -8.16 -9.77
N ASP A 22 -9.49 -8.05 -10.60
CA ASP A 22 -9.27 -8.92 -11.76
C ASP A 22 -8.15 -9.93 -11.48
N ALA A 23 -8.54 -11.18 -11.23
CA ALA A 23 -7.62 -12.26 -10.90
C ALA A 23 -6.79 -12.76 -12.10
N GLU A 24 -7.21 -12.45 -13.33
CA GLU A 24 -6.53 -12.89 -14.56
C GLU A 24 -5.55 -11.83 -15.09
N ALA A 25 -5.53 -10.64 -14.48
CA ALA A 25 -4.64 -9.58 -14.89
C ALA A 25 -3.17 -9.91 -14.57
N ALA A 26 -2.26 -9.52 -15.47
CA ALA A 26 -0.83 -9.74 -15.31
C ALA A 26 -0.31 -9.12 -13.99
N GLN A 27 0.68 -9.75 -13.36
CA GLN A 27 1.23 -9.24 -12.09
C GLN A 27 1.75 -7.81 -12.26
N PRO A 28 1.38 -6.88 -11.35
CA PRO A 28 1.85 -5.52 -11.42
C PRO A 28 3.33 -5.43 -11.02
N ARG A 29 4.00 -4.37 -11.46
CA ARG A 29 5.38 -4.11 -11.06
C ARG A 29 5.43 -3.07 -9.96
N VAL A 30 6.02 -3.41 -8.82
CA VAL A 30 6.19 -2.50 -7.68
C VAL A 30 7.60 -1.90 -7.67
N ARG A 31 7.71 -0.57 -7.55
CA ARG A 31 9.00 0.16 -7.47
C ARG A 31 8.99 1.17 -6.33
N ALA A 32 10.08 1.23 -5.57
CA ALA A 32 10.27 2.25 -4.54
C ALA A 32 11.06 3.45 -5.08
N PHE A 33 10.80 4.64 -4.54
CA PHE A 33 11.59 5.85 -4.79
C PHE A 33 11.77 6.67 -3.51
N VAL A 34 12.84 7.46 -3.48
CA VAL A 34 13.18 8.38 -2.38
C VAL A 34 13.65 9.69 -2.97
N GLY A 35 13.15 10.82 -2.46
CA GLY A 35 13.55 12.15 -2.92
C GLY A 35 12.91 13.27 -2.12
N GLY A 36 13.62 14.40 -1.96
CA GLY A 36 13.06 15.61 -1.36
C GLY A 36 12.68 15.50 0.13
N GLY A 37 13.15 14.46 0.84
CA GLY A 37 12.73 14.16 2.22
C GLY A 37 11.52 13.23 2.31
N GLU A 38 11.02 12.75 1.18
CA GLU A 38 9.89 11.83 1.08
C GLU A 38 10.35 10.49 0.46
N PHE A 39 9.56 9.45 0.69
CA PHE A 39 9.68 8.17 0.02
C PHE A 39 8.30 7.69 -0.42
N GLY A 40 8.26 6.83 -1.45
CA GLY A 40 7.01 6.30 -1.95
C GLY A 40 7.18 5.02 -2.76
N VAL A 41 6.05 4.40 -3.05
CA VAL A 41 5.94 3.18 -3.85
C VAL A 41 5.06 3.45 -5.06
N LEU A 42 5.49 2.99 -6.22
CA LEU A 42 4.73 3.01 -7.47
C LEU A 42 4.33 1.59 -7.84
N VAL A 43 3.10 1.43 -8.31
CA VAL A 43 2.57 0.19 -8.87
C VAL A 43 2.31 0.44 -10.36
N ASP A 44 3.10 -0.18 -11.22
CA ASP A 44 3.00 -0.08 -12.68
C ASP A 44 2.26 -1.28 -13.28
N ASP A 45 2.02 -1.20 -14.59
CA ASP A 45 1.37 -2.24 -15.41
C ASP A 45 -0.10 -2.54 -15.02
N LEU A 46 -0.76 -1.57 -14.40
CA LEU A 46 -2.21 -1.57 -14.19
C LEU A 46 -2.95 -1.11 -15.46
N ALA A 47 -4.14 -1.66 -15.69
CA ALA A 47 -5.00 -1.18 -16.77
C ALA A 47 -5.51 0.24 -16.47
N PRO A 48 -5.72 1.10 -17.49
CA PRO A 48 -6.33 2.41 -17.28
C PRO A 48 -7.70 2.30 -16.59
N GLY A 49 -7.84 2.91 -15.41
CA GLY A 49 -9.07 2.88 -14.63
C GLY A 49 -9.28 1.63 -13.76
N GLU A 50 -8.27 0.75 -13.69
CA GLU A 50 -8.29 -0.41 -12.80
C GLU A 50 -8.44 0.03 -11.33
N ARG A 51 -9.32 -0.64 -10.59
CA ARG A 51 -9.56 -0.38 -9.17
C ARG A 51 -8.80 -1.39 -8.33
N VAL A 52 -8.08 -0.88 -7.34
CA VAL A 52 -7.30 -1.66 -6.37
C VAL A 52 -7.71 -1.22 -4.98
N SER A 53 -7.93 -2.18 -4.09
CA SER A 53 -8.21 -1.92 -2.67
C SER A 53 -6.89 -1.95 -1.91
N LEU A 54 -6.56 -0.87 -1.22
CA LEU A 54 -5.40 -0.81 -0.32
C LEU A 54 -5.84 -1.25 1.08
N PHE A 55 -5.16 -2.26 1.60
CA PHE A 55 -5.24 -2.72 2.98
C PHE A 55 -3.96 -2.29 3.67
N VAL A 56 -4.15 -1.58 4.78
CA VAL A 56 -3.08 -1.20 5.69
C VAL A 56 -3.31 -2.02 6.93
N GLU A 57 -2.41 -2.95 7.20
CA GLU A 57 -2.37 -3.61 8.49
C GLU A 57 -1.53 -2.70 9.39
N ASP A 58 -2.22 -1.83 10.12
CA ASP A 58 -1.58 -1.09 11.21
C ASP A 58 -1.24 -2.15 12.27
N GLY A 59 0.01 -2.19 12.73
CA GLY A 59 0.45 -3.09 13.81
C GLY A 59 -0.26 -2.83 15.15
N ALA A 60 -1.32 -2.01 15.16
CA ALA A 60 -2.19 -1.72 16.26
C ALA A 60 -2.96 -2.98 16.68
N ILE A 61 -2.44 -3.61 17.73
CA ILE A 61 -3.18 -4.38 18.73
C ILE A 61 -4.63 -3.89 18.80
N GLU A 62 -5.56 -4.81 18.61
CA GLU A 62 -7.00 -4.61 18.78
C GLU A 62 -7.31 -3.63 19.90
N LYS A 63 -7.94 -2.49 19.57
CA LYS A 63 -8.82 -1.86 20.54
C LYS A 63 -10.20 -2.47 20.37
N GLU A 64 -10.47 -3.51 21.15
CA GLU A 64 -11.84 -3.75 21.60
C GLU A 64 -12.39 -2.44 22.20
N GLY A 65 -13.52 -1.95 21.68
CA GLY A 65 -14.23 -0.78 22.20
C GLY A 65 -15.26 -0.21 21.23
#